data_AF-A0A7F8QEP7-F1
#
_entry.id   AF-A0A7F8QEP7-F1
#
_cell.length_a   1.000
_cell.length_b   1.000
_cell.length_c   1.000
_cell.angle_alpha   90.00
_cell.angle_beta   90.00
_cell.angle_gamma   90.00
#
_symmetry.space_group_name_H-M   'P 1'
#
loop_
_entity.id
_entity.type
_entity.pdbx_description
1 polymer ?
#
loop_
_entity_poly.entity_id
_entity_poly.type
_entity_poly.pdbx_seq_one_letter_code
_entity_poly.pdbx_strand_id
1 'polypeptide(L)'
;MSSLQALCSGLPLQPLPENPGRWAGVPHAPVRTPGLSPAEEQLALRNALRYFPLDVQELLAPEFAQELRLYGHIYMYRFCPAMKMRAYPIGQYPCRTRAAAAIMHMIMNNLDPAVAQFPQELVTYGGNGQVFSNWAQVIPNYSSRTEYEKLFAVGVTM
;
A
#
# COMPACT_ATOMS: atom_id res chain seq x y z
N MET A 1 8.65 -4.10 14.56
CA MET A 1 8.95 -2.78 13.98
C MET A 1 9.17 -2.96 12.48
N SER A 2 8.45 -2.21 11.64
CA SER A 2 8.64 -2.27 10.19
C SER A 2 9.98 -1.61 9.79
N SER A 3 10.70 -2.18 8.83
CA SER A 3 12.01 -1.72 8.35
C SER A 3 12.00 -1.52 6.84
N LEU A 4 13.00 -0.82 6.28
CA LEU A 4 13.16 -0.72 4.82
C LEU A 4 13.28 -2.11 4.16
N GLN A 5 13.86 -3.08 4.87
CA GLN A 5 13.87 -4.48 4.44
C GLN A 5 12.45 -5.05 4.36
N ALA A 6 11.64 -4.88 5.40
CA ALA A 6 10.27 -5.37 5.42
C ALA A 6 9.42 -4.76 4.29
N LEU A 7 9.60 -3.47 3.98
CA LEU A 7 8.89 -2.80 2.89
C LEU A 7 9.21 -3.40 1.51
N CYS A 8 10.44 -3.87 1.31
CA CYS A 8 10.88 -4.50 0.06
C CYS A 8 10.62 -6.02 0.01
N SER A 9 10.14 -6.63 1.09
CA SER A 9 9.93 -8.10 1.18
C SER A 9 8.55 -8.59 0.72
N GLY A 10 7.69 -7.72 0.20
CA GLY A 10 6.33 -8.09 -0.20
C GLY A 10 5.31 -8.01 0.94
N LEU A 11 4.06 -8.35 0.66
CA LEU A 11 2.99 -8.22 1.67
C LEU A 11 3.10 -9.28 2.77
N PRO A 12 3.02 -8.90 4.05
CA PRO A 12 2.93 -9.85 5.14
C PRO A 12 1.53 -10.50 5.14
N LEU A 13 1.46 -11.75 4.68
CA LEU A 13 0.20 -12.50 4.59
C LEU A 13 0.03 -13.54 5.69
N GLN A 14 1.14 -14.01 6.29
CA GLN A 14 1.12 -15.03 7.33
C GLN A 14 2.16 -14.73 8.44
N PRO A 15 1.72 -14.27 9.63
CA PRO A 15 0.36 -13.82 9.93
C PRO A 15 0.03 -12.49 9.22
N LEU A 16 -1.26 -12.21 9.03
CA LEU A 16 -1.70 -10.88 8.63
C LEU A 16 -1.34 -9.86 9.73
N PRO A 17 -0.84 -8.65 9.39
CA PRO A 17 -0.58 -7.61 10.37
C PRO A 17 -1.89 -7.12 10.96
N GLU A 18 -1.87 -6.56 12.17
CA GLU A 18 -3.03 -5.88 12.75
C GLU A 18 -3.50 -4.75 11.83
N ASN A 19 -4.81 -4.48 11.79
CA ASN A 19 -5.35 -3.34 11.06
C ASN A 19 -5.27 -2.09 11.93
N PRO A 20 -4.36 -1.13 11.65
CA PRO A 20 -4.22 0.07 12.46
C PRO A 20 -5.34 1.10 12.22
N GLY A 21 -6.14 0.90 11.16
CA GLY A 21 -7.10 1.88 10.69
C GLY A 21 -6.46 3.23 10.34
N ARG A 22 -7.25 4.29 10.50
CA ARG A 22 -6.82 5.68 10.33
C ARG A 22 -6.14 6.19 11.60
N TRP A 23 -4.98 6.81 11.46
CA TRP A 23 -4.22 7.39 12.56
C TRP A 23 -4.80 8.75 12.95
N ALA A 24 -4.98 8.96 14.24
CA ALA A 24 -5.31 10.29 14.74
C ALA A 24 -4.14 11.25 14.50
N GLY A 25 -4.44 12.51 14.17
CA GLY A 25 -3.42 13.56 14.04
C GLY A 25 -2.76 13.68 12.68
N VAL A 26 -3.18 12.91 11.67
CA VAL A 26 -2.85 13.17 10.25
C VAL A 26 -4.10 13.60 9.48
N PRO A 27 -3.96 14.48 8.47
CA PRO A 27 -5.07 14.81 7.60
C PRO A 27 -5.50 13.59 6.78
N HIS A 28 -6.81 13.46 6.56
CA HIS A 28 -7.41 12.39 5.76
C HIS A 28 -8.14 12.94 4.55
N ALA A 29 -8.09 12.19 3.45
CA ALA A 29 -8.84 12.56 2.25
C ALA A 29 -10.35 12.58 2.53
N PRO A 30 -11.11 13.50 1.91
CA PRO A 30 -12.56 13.48 1.95
C PRO A 30 -13.12 12.13 1.51
N VAL A 31 -14.24 11.72 2.10
CA VAL A 31 -14.94 10.50 1.72
C VAL A 31 -15.35 10.60 0.25
N ARG A 32 -15.01 9.57 -0.53
CA ARG A 32 -15.43 9.50 -1.94
C ARG A 32 -16.86 9.00 -2.01
N THR A 33 -17.63 9.50 -2.97
CA THR A 33 -18.99 9.04 -3.25
C THR A 33 -19.06 8.54 -4.69
N PRO A 34 -18.52 7.34 -4.98
CA PRO A 34 -18.41 6.84 -6.34
C PRO A 34 -19.75 6.48 -7.00
N GLY A 35 -20.85 6.41 -6.23
CA GLY A 35 -22.18 6.11 -6.77
C GLY A 35 -22.29 4.72 -7.41
N LEU A 36 -21.55 3.75 -6.87
CA LEU A 36 -21.46 2.40 -7.44
C LEU A 36 -22.79 1.65 -7.32
N SER A 37 -23.15 0.94 -8.38
CA SER A 37 -24.19 -0.09 -8.34
C SER A 37 -23.72 -1.33 -7.55
N PRO A 38 -24.64 -2.20 -7.09
CA PRO A 38 -24.26 -3.44 -6.41
C PRO A 38 -23.29 -4.32 -7.21
N ALA A 39 -23.40 -4.33 -8.54
CA ALA A 39 -22.49 -5.08 -9.40
C ALA A 39 -21.08 -4.45 -9.44
N GLU A 40 -20.99 -3.12 -9.44
CA GLU A 40 -19.71 -2.40 -9.41
C GLU A 40 -19.03 -2.49 -8.04
N GLU A 41 -19.79 -2.50 -6.94
CA GLU A 41 -19.24 -2.78 -5.60
C GLU A 41 -18.61 -4.18 -5.54
N GLN A 42 -19.30 -5.19 -6.08
CA GLN A 42 -18.74 -6.55 -6.17
C GLN A 42 -17.48 -6.59 -7.04
N LEU A 43 -17.47 -5.86 -8.17
CA LEU A 43 -16.30 -5.77 -9.03
C LEU A 43 -15.12 -5.07 -8.33
N ALA A 44 -15.37 -3.98 -7.59
CA ALA A 44 -14.37 -3.27 -6.82
C ALA A 44 -13.73 -4.19 -5.76
N LEU A 45 -14.55 -4.98 -5.05
CA LEU A 45 -14.05 -5.97 -4.09
C LEU A 45 -13.22 -7.06 -4.76
N ARG A 46 -13.69 -7.65 -5.88
CA ARG A 46 -12.90 -8.63 -6.64
C ARG A 46 -11.56 -8.06 -7.11
N ASN A 47 -11.55 -6.82 -7.57
CA ASN A 47 -10.33 -6.12 -7.99
C ASN A 47 -9.36 -5.87 -6.83
N ALA A 48 -9.87 -5.57 -5.64
CA ALA A 48 -9.04 -5.41 -4.44
C ALA A 48 -8.52 -6.76 -3.91
N LEU A 49 -9.31 -7.83 -4.02
CA LEU A 49 -8.97 -9.15 -3.50
C LEU A 49 -7.98 -9.92 -4.38
N ARG A 50 -7.84 -9.57 -5.67
CA ARG A 50 -6.92 -10.25 -6.61
C ARG A 50 -5.44 -10.22 -6.21
N TYR A 51 -5.06 -9.34 -5.28
CA TYR A 51 -3.70 -9.22 -4.77
C TYR A 51 -3.34 -10.32 -3.75
N PHE A 52 -4.31 -11.13 -3.32
CA PHE A 52 -4.19 -12.03 -2.17
C PHE A 52 -4.55 -13.48 -2.54
N PRO A 53 -3.96 -14.49 -1.87
CA PRO A 53 -4.38 -15.88 -1.99
C PRO A 53 -5.76 -16.10 -1.37
N LEU A 54 -6.46 -17.17 -1.77
CA LEU A 54 -7.88 -17.39 -1.47
C LEU A 54 -8.18 -17.43 0.05
N ASP A 55 -7.33 -18.06 0.83
CA ASP A 55 -7.43 -18.11 2.30
C ASP A 55 -7.39 -16.72 2.94
N VAL A 56 -6.54 -15.84 2.41
CA VAL A 56 -6.43 -14.45 2.87
C VAL A 56 -7.60 -13.60 2.35
N GLN A 57 -8.12 -13.88 1.15
CA GLN A 57 -9.25 -13.13 0.59
C GLN A 57 -10.50 -13.22 1.47
N GLU A 58 -10.80 -14.39 2.04
CA GLU A 58 -11.95 -14.58 2.94
C GLU A 58 -11.86 -13.68 4.18
N LEU A 59 -10.65 -13.49 4.72
CA LEU A 59 -10.41 -12.63 5.88
C LEU A 59 -10.48 -11.14 5.54
N LEU A 60 -10.00 -10.74 4.37
CA LEU A 60 -9.93 -9.33 3.96
C LEU A 60 -11.21 -8.81 3.31
N ALA A 61 -12.04 -9.67 2.72
CA ALA A 61 -13.29 -9.27 2.06
C ALA A 61 -14.22 -8.40 2.92
N PRO A 62 -14.56 -8.75 4.18
CA PRO A 62 -15.41 -7.90 5.01
C PRO A 62 -14.76 -6.56 5.35
N GLU A 63 -13.44 -6.54 5.55
CA GLU A 63 -12.67 -5.32 5.84
C GLU A 63 -12.66 -4.38 4.62
N PHE A 64 -12.39 -4.89 3.43
CA PHE A 64 -12.40 -4.09 2.20
C PHE A 64 -13.80 -3.58 1.85
N ALA A 65 -14.85 -4.38 2.11
CA ALA A 65 -16.22 -3.93 1.94
C ALA A 65 -16.57 -2.81 2.93
N GLN A 66 -16.03 -2.87 4.15
CA GLN A 66 -16.20 -1.80 5.13
C GLN A 66 -15.46 -0.53 4.70
N GLU A 67 -14.22 -0.62 4.21
CA GLU A 67 -13.50 0.55 3.67
C GLU A 67 -14.24 1.20 2.50
N LEU A 68 -14.74 0.40 1.55
CA LEU A 68 -15.49 0.90 0.42
C LEU A 68 -16.74 1.68 0.87
N ARG A 69 -17.47 1.18 1.87
CA ARG A 69 -18.66 1.86 2.42
C ARG A 69 -18.31 3.13 3.20
N LEU A 70 -17.27 3.10 4.02
CA LEU A 70 -16.91 4.22 4.89
C LEU A 70 -16.20 5.35 4.15
N TYR A 71 -15.39 5.00 3.15
CA TYR A 71 -14.44 5.93 2.53
C TYR A 71 -14.65 6.09 1.02
N GLY A 72 -15.52 5.28 0.42
CA GLY A 72 -15.74 5.23 -1.03
C GLY A 72 -14.53 4.70 -1.81
N HIS A 73 -13.58 4.07 -1.12
CA HIS A 73 -12.35 3.53 -1.69
C HIS A 73 -11.77 2.45 -0.79
N ILE A 74 -11.09 1.47 -1.38
CA ILE A 74 -10.39 0.40 -0.67
C ILE A 74 -8.90 0.76 -0.65
N TYR A 75 -8.43 1.38 0.44
CA TYR A 75 -7.04 1.79 0.62
C TYR A 75 -6.16 0.67 1.18
N MET A 76 -6.79 -0.31 1.84
CA MET A 76 -6.15 -1.44 2.52
C MET A 76 -5.26 -0.97 3.67
N TYR A 77 -5.82 -0.21 4.63
CA TYR A 77 -5.06 0.42 5.71
C TYR A 77 -4.24 -0.57 6.55
N ARG A 78 -4.66 -1.84 6.62
CA ARG A 78 -3.91 -2.94 7.23
C ARG A 78 -2.47 -3.06 6.72
N PHE A 79 -2.23 -2.76 5.45
CA PHE A 79 -0.90 -2.86 4.84
C PHE A 79 -0.12 -1.53 4.87
N CYS A 80 -0.66 -0.48 5.49
CA CYS A 80 0.08 0.75 5.75
C CYS A 80 1.26 0.44 6.68
N PRO A 81 2.52 0.67 6.25
CA PRO A 81 3.68 0.37 7.08
C PRO A 81 3.65 1.17 8.39
N ALA A 82 3.92 0.51 9.51
CA ALA A 82 4.05 1.18 10.81
C ALA A 82 5.33 2.03 10.93
N MET A 83 6.25 1.95 9.96
CA MET A 83 7.45 2.76 9.94
C MET A 83 7.14 4.19 9.45
N LYS A 84 7.99 5.15 9.82
CA LYS A 84 7.87 6.51 9.32
C LYS A 84 8.12 6.55 7.81
N MET A 85 7.10 6.86 7.04
CA MET A 85 7.24 7.13 5.61
C MET A 85 8.00 8.44 5.43
N ARG A 86 9.19 8.36 4.82
CA ARG A 86 10.04 9.48 4.44
C ARG A 86 11.13 9.01 3.49
N ALA A 87 11.79 9.95 2.82
CA ALA A 87 13.05 9.66 2.15
C ALA A 87 14.14 9.24 3.16
N TYR A 88 14.81 8.11 2.87
CA TYR A 88 16.00 7.64 3.59
C TYR A 88 17.24 7.80 2.70
N PRO A 89 18.48 7.81 3.25
CA PRO A 89 19.69 7.78 2.43
C PRO A 89 19.67 6.61 1.44
N ILE A 90 20.04 6.87 0.18
CA ILE A 90 19.89 5.89 -0.92
C ILE A 90 20.56 4.54 -0.65
N GLY A 91 21.66 4.51 0.11
CA GLY A 91 22.37 3.29 0.49
C GLY A 91 21.69 2.43 1.55
N GLN A 92 20.60 2.90 2.17
CA GLN A 92 19.82 2.13 3.16
C GLN A 92 18.71 1.29 2.54
N TYR A 93 18.37 1.53 1.27
CA TYR A 93 17.36 0.74 0.57
C TYR A 93 17.94 -0.62 0.16
N PRO A 94 17.29 -1.75 0.50
CA PRO A 94 17.75 -3.08 0.14
C PRO A 94 17.36 -3.41 -1.31
N CYS A 95 17.87 -2.60 -2.23
CA CYS A 95 17.69 -2.74 -3.67
C CYS A 95 18.96 -3.30 -4.31
N ARG A 96 18.82 -4.09 -5.39
CA ARG A 96 19.99 -4.58 -6.15
C ARG A 96 20.62 -3.48 -6.99
N THR A 97 19.84 -2.50 -7.40
CA THR A 97 20.30 -1.39 -8.23
C THR A 97 20.09 -0.05 -7.53
N ARG A 98 21.01 0.90 -7.78
CA ARG A 98 20.88 2.28 -7.32
C ARG A 98 19.65 2.97 -7.92
N ALA A 99 19.25 2.59 -9.13
CA ALA A 99 18.04 3.11 -9.77
C ALA A 99 16.77 2.70 -9.00
N ALA A 100 16.65 1.43 -8.62
CA ALA A 100 15.53 0.97 -7.80
C ALA A 100 15.51 1.65 -6.42
N ALA A 101 16.67 1.83 -5.78
CA ALA A 101 16.78 2.58 -4.53
C ALA A 101 16.32 4.04 -4.68
N ALA A 102 16.67 4.70 -5.80
CA ALA A 102 16.22 6.06 -6.09
C ALA A 102 14.69 6.13 -6.30
N ILE A 103 14.09 5.15 -6.98
CA ILE A 103 12.64 5.08 -7.17
C ILE A 103 11.94 4.94 -5.80
N MET A 104 12.39 4.01 -4.95
CA MET A 104 11.85 3.85 -3.60
C MET A 104 12.00 5.10 -2.75
N HIS A 105 13.16 5.78 -2.85
CA HIS A 105 13.38 7.06 -2.20
C HIS A 105 12.33 8.10 -2.60
N MET A 106 12.06 8.24 -3.89
CA MET A 106 11.07 9.20 -4.40
C MET A 106 9.63 8.81 -4.01
N ILE A 107 9.29 7.52 -4.05
CA ILE A 107 7.98 7.01 -3.59
C ILE A 107 7.78 7.36 -2.11
N MET A 108 8.75 7.06 -1.26
CA MET A 108 8.63 7.34 0.18
C MET A 108 8.60 8.84 0.48
N ASN A 109 9.29 9.67 -0.30
CA ASN A 109 9.18 11.12 -0.20
C ASN A 109 7.77 11.61 -0.51
N ASN A 110 7.14 11.11 -1.58
CA ASN A 110 5.78 11.49 -1.95
C ASN A 110 4.72 11.05 -0.92
N LEU A 111 5.03 10.07 -0.08
CA LEU A 111 4.18 9.54 1.00
C LEU A 111 4.59 10.03 2.40
N ASP A 112 5.58 10.92 2.50
CA ASP A 112 6.00 11.49 3.79
C ASP A 112 4.87 12.37 4.35
N PRO A 113 4.42 12.21 5.60
CA PRO A 113 3.42 13.10 6.21
C PRO A 113 3.78 14.59 6.21
N ALA A 114 5.06 14.95 6.08
CA ALA A 114 5.51 16.33 5.94
C ALA A 114 5.39 16.88 4.50
N VAL A 115 5.13 16.01 3.51
CA VAL A 115 5.03 16.33 2.09
C VAL A 115 3.63 16.05 1.55
N ALA A 116 3.06 14.91 1.91
CA ALA A 116 1.79 14.42 1.41
C ALA A 116 0.60 15.11 2.07
N GLN A 117 -0.37 15.53 1.26
CA GLN A 117 -1.62 16.12 1.73
C GLN A 117 -2.46 15.13 2.55
N PHE A 118 -2.57 13.87 2.10
CA PHE A 118 -3.28 12.80 2.81
C PHE A 118 -2.43 11.52 2.78
N PRO A 119 -1.46 11.38 3.72
CA PRO A 119 -0.44 10.33 3.64
C PRO A 119 -1.00 8.91 3.69
N GLN A 120 -2.06 8.68 4.49
CA GLN A 120 -2.66 7.34 4.59
C GLN A 120 -3.57 6.98 3.42
N GLU A 121 -4.06 7.96 2.65
CA GLU A 121 -4.80 7.77 1.39
C GLU A 121 -3.91 7.87 0.15
N LEU A 122 -2.59 7.88 0.36
CA LEU A 122 -1.57 7.87 -0.69
C LEU A 122 -1.65 9.11 -1.61
N VAL A 123 -2.23 10.22 -1.15
CA VAL A 123 -2.39 11.48 -1.91
C VAL A 123 -1.29 12.47 -1.55
N THR A 124 -0.48 12.87 -2.53
CA THR A 124 0.57 13.87 -2.31
C THR A 124 0.01 15.29 -2.40
N TYR A 125 -0.78 15.61 -3.42
CA TYR A 125 -1.35 16.95 -3.61
C TYR A 125 -2.63 16.92 -4.47
N GLY A 126 -3.31 18.07 -4.57
CA GLY A 126 -4.47 18.24 -5.45
C GLY A 126 -5.73 17.53 -4.98
N GLY A 127 -5.78 17.09 -3.72
CA GLY A 127 -6.93 16.40 -3.13
C GLY A 127 -7.10 14.94 -3.56
N ASN A 128 -6.70 14.59 -4.79
CA ASN A 128 -6.82 13.24 -5.37
C ASN A 128 -5.58 12.75 -6.15
N GLY A 129 -4.49 13.54 -6.17
CA GLY A 129 -3.22 13.17 -6.81
C GLY A 129 -2.51 12.07 -6.04
N GLN A 130 -2.93 10.82 -6.29
CA GLN A 130 -2.43 9.62 -5.62
C GLN A 130 -1.13 9.10 -6.23
N VAL A 131 -0.23 8.60 -5.37
CA VAL A 131 0.94 7.83 -5.78
C VAL A 131 0.53 6.42 -6.21
N PHE A 132 -0.34 5.79 -5.42
CA PHE A 132 -0.91 4.46 -5.67
C PHE A 132 -2.38 4.46 -5.26
N SER A 133 -3.15 3.51 -5.77
CA SER A 133 -4.57 3.37 -5.38
C SER A 133 -4.68 2.80 -3.96
N ASN A 134 -3.83 1.85 -3.58
CA ASN A 134 -3.91 1.20 -2.27
C ASN A 134 -2.52 0.77 -1.76
N TRP A 135 -2.44 0.47 -0.47
CA TRP A 135 -1.18 0.10 0.19
C TRP A 135 -0.58 -1.22 -0.30
N ALA A 136 -1.40 -2.13 -0.85
CA ALA A 136 -0.89 -3.35 -1.47
C ALA A 136 -0.08 -3.10 -2.76
N GLN A 137 -0.16 -1.90 -3.35
CA GLN A 137 0.64 -1.51 -4.51
C GLN A 137 1.96 -0.80 -4.13
N VAL A 138 2.04 -0.21 -2.93
CA VAL A 138 3.26 0.45 -2.41
C VAL A 138 4.33 -0.59 -2.12
N ILE A 139 3.89 -1.67 -1.49
CA ILE A 139 4.72 -2.85 -1.27
C ILE A 139 4.70 -3.60 -2.59
N PRO A 140 5.84 -3.83 -3.23
CA PRO A 140 5.87 -4.53 -4.52
C PRO A 140 5.29 -5.94 -4.34
N ASN A 141 4.05 -6.14 -4.79
CA ASN A 141 3.39 -7.43 -4.75
C ASN A 141 3.04 -7.91 -6.16
N TYR A 142 3.29 -9.19 -6.39
CA TYR A 142 3.76 -9.79 -7.64
C TYR A 142 2.75 -9.90 -8.79
N SER A 143 3.26 -9.68 -10.01
CA SER A 143 2.85 -10.44 -11.21
C SER A 143 4.00 -10.74 -12.20
N SER A 144 5.19 -10.13 -12.10
CA SER A 144 6.40 -10.53 -12.85
C SER A 144 7.66 -10.60 -11.95
N ARG A 145 7.76 -11.70 -11.19
CA ARG A 145 8.87 -12.00 -10.26
C ARG A 145 10.27 -11.76 -10.86
N THR A 146 10.46 -12.05 -12.14
CA THR A 146 11.76 -11.99 -12.84
C THR A 146 12.35 -10.59 -12.99
N GLU A 147 11.54 -9.53 -13.12
CA GLU A 147 12.05 -8.15 -13.22
C GLU A 147 12.22 -7.53 -11.84
N TYR A 148 11.37 -7.89 -10.89
CA TYR A 148 11.48 -7.48 -9.50
C TYR A 148 12.76 -8.00 -8.86
N GLU A 149 13.07 -9.29 -9.04
CA GLU A 149 14.32 -9.89 -8.58
C GLU A 149 15.55 -9.25 -9.23
N LYS A 150 15.44 -8.58 -10.38
CA LYS A 150 16.57 -7.82 -10.96
C LYS A 150 16.77 -6.47 -10.27
N LEU A 151 15.70 -5.87 -9.75
CA LEU A 151 15.68 -4.51 -9.21
C LEU A 151 15.91 -4.48 -7.69
N PHE A 152 15.35 -5.45 -6.96
CA PHE A 152 15.30 -5.45 -5.50
C PHE A 152 16.08 -6.61 -4.88
N ALA A 153 16.77 -6.35 -3.76
CA ALA A 153 17.62 -7.32 -3.10
C ALA A 153 16.80 -8.05 -2.04
N VAL A 154 15.83 -8.85 -2.47
CA VAL A 154 15.18 -9.79 -1.56
C VAL A 154 14.92 -11.11 -2.26
N GLY A 155 15.70 -12.12 -1.89
CA GLY A 155 15.23 -13.49 -1.96
C GLY A 155 14.24 -13.68 -0.82
N VAL A 156 12.95 -13.71 -1.12
CA VAL A 156 11.94 -14.17 -0.18
C VAL A 156 11.61 -15.60 -0.58
N THR A 157 12.10 -16.52 0.25
CA THR A 157 11.71 -17.93 0.32
C THR A 157 10.19 -18.03 0.36
N MET A 158 9.67 -19.04 -0.35
CA MET A 158 8.24 -19.43 -0.29
C MET A 158 7.75 -19.60 1.13
#